data_AF-A0A7Y7AG81-F1
#
_entry.id   AF-A0A7Y7AG81-F1
#
_cell.length_a   1.000
_cell.length_b   1.000
_cell.length_c   1.000
_cell.angle_alpha   90.00
_cell.angle_beta   90.00
_cell.angle_gamma   90.00
#
_symmetry.space_group_name_H-M   'P 1'
#
loop_
_entity.id
_entity.type
_entity.pdbx_description
1 polymer ?
#
loop_
_entity_poly.entity_id
_entity_poly.type
_entity_poly.pdbx_seq_one_letter_code
_entity_poly.pdbx_strand_id
1 'polypeptide(L)'
;MTETDTELIELLKLVLPEETIDNVGFLEIAGMAHYENVNSRIYAYFLNEENYTELASLFVNSLQQLVKEKMSKEIVFERFAVVTEDLTRKNNRIDITLNDIDNETAIIIENKIYHYLNNDLVDYWNHFNYKDDNKIGVLLTLYPHDIPSEVQGKFINVTHSEWVNKIQSNGLPSKLPVKVYNYLNDFFNTIDNLTQSNIMNEQARFYFDHSTKVQLAKKTYAEAIKFIESQISQIASTIGWQVHGKYDDWKNIWDKTNNLNTFYTLWYKPLLDGELKITIIIELHADDIQKIPELDKVLKDNENFQKLKKHGSSNKYFTHYVYQEYTMTISDLENLAKFVLHRIEEDFEDVMKIAIQHNYPGKEVEYLTYNV
;
A
#
# COMPACT_ATOMS: atom_id res chain seq x y z
N MET A 1 -6.45 38.77 7.31
CA MET A 1 -6.34 37.59 6.46
C MET A 1 -5.14 37.82 5.56
N THR A 2 -4.07 37.08 5.79
CA THR A 2 -2.85 37.16 4.98
C THR A 2 -3.11 36.53 3.60
N GLU A 3 -2.24 36.80 2.63
CA GLU A 3 -2.28 36.14 1.31
C GLU A 3 -2.22 34.61 1.48
N THR A 4 -1.43 34.14 2.45
CA THR A 4 -1.28 32.73 2.84
C THR A 4 -2.56 32.12 3.43
N ASP A 5 -3.33 32.88 4.22
CA ASP A 5 -4.62 32.42 4.75
C ASP A 5 -5.63 32.20 3.61
N THR A 6 -5.55 33.04 2.57
CA THR A 6 -6.45 32.96 1.40
C THR A 6 -6.17 31.71 0.58
N GLU A 7 -4.89 31.39 0.34
CA GLU A 7 -4.47 30.19 -0.38
C GLU A 7 -4.86 28.88 0.32
N LEU A 8 -4.76 28.83 1.65
CA LEU A 8 -5.14 27.65 2.43
C LEU A 8 -6.66 27.43 2.45
N ILE A 9 -7.44 28.52 2.56
CA ILE A 9 -8.91 28.45 2.46
C ILE A 9 -9.34 27.94 1.08
N GLU A 10 -8.64 28.31 0.02
CA GLU A 10 -8.93 27.78 -1.31
C GLU A 10 -8.58 26.30 -1.46
N LEU A 11 -7.54 25.79 -0.79
CA LEU A 11 -7.22 24.36 -0.76
C LEU A 11 -8.36 23.57 -0.11
N LEU A 12 -8.90 24.07 1.00
CA LEU A 12 -10.01 23.41 1.73
C LEU A 12 -11.32 23.36 0.92
N LYS A 13 -11.42 24.12 -0.17
CA LYS A 13 -12.55 24.08 -1.11
C LYS A 13 -12.36 23.10 -2.26
N LEU A 14 -11.15 22.56 -2.44
CA LEU A 14 -10.88 21.57 -3.47
C LEU A 14 -11.49 20.23 -3.06
N VAL A 15 -12.11 19.56 -4.03
CA VAL A 15 -12.54 18.17 -3.87
C VAL A 15 -11.31 17.30 -3.97
N LEU A 16 -10.92 16.66 -2.87
CA LEU A 16 -9.87 15.65 -2.89
C LEU A 16 -10.39 14.44 -3.66
N PRO A 17 -9.59 13.81 -4.54
CA PRO A 17 -9.99 12.56 -5.16
C PRO A 17 -10.20 11.53 -4.05
N GLU A 18 -11.21 10.68 -4.20
CA GLU A 18 -11.33 9.53 -3.31
C GLU A 18 -10.11 8.61 -3.51
N GLU A 19 -9.69 7.93 -2.45
CA GLU A 19 -8.72 6.86 -2.60
C GLU A 19 -9.39 5.79 -3.47
N THR A 20 -9.01 5.69 -4.75
CA THR A 20 -9.40 4.55 -5.54
C THR A 20 -8.68 3.37 -4.91
N ILE A 21 -9.42 2.59 -4.13
CA ILE A 21 -8.99 1.24 -3.81
C ILE A 21 -8.94 0.55 -5.17
N ASP A 22 -7.73 0.43 -5.73
CA ASP A 22 -7.49 -0.45 -6.87
C ASP A 22 -8.21 -1.76 -6.54
N ASN A 23 -9.10 -2.24 -7.42
CA ASN A 23 -9.85 -3.46 -7.14
C ASN A 23 -8.83 -4.60 -6.97
N VAL A 24 -8.51 -4.93 -5.72
CA VAL A 24 -7.47 -5.91 -5.39
C VAL A 24 -8.02 -7.29 -5.68
N GLY A 25 -7.53 -7.90 -6.74
CA GLY A 25 -7.89 -9.24 -7.16
C GLY A 25 -7.05 -10.33 -6.52
N PHE A 26 -7.35 -11.59 -6.86
CA PHE A 26 -6.67 -12.74 -6.28
C PHE A 26 -5.18 -12.79 -6.66
N LEU A 27 -4.84 -12.34 -7.88
CA LEU A 27 -3.46 -12.32 -8.36
C LEU A 27 -2.61 -11.27 -7.65
N GLU A 28 -3.20 -10.12 -7.29
CA GLU A 28 -2.58 -9.09 -6.47
C GLU A 28 -2.35 -9.61 -5.06
N ILE A 29 -3.36 -10.25 -4.44
CA ILE A 29 -3.25 -10.86 -3.11
C ILE A 29 -2.13 -11.91 -3.09
N ALA A 30 -2.05 -12.75 -4.13
CA ALA A 30 -1.04 -13.78 -4.25
C ALA A 30 0.35 -13.25 -4.63
N GLY A 31 0.49 -11.97 -4.99
CA GLY A 31 1.73 -11.40 -5.51
C GLY A 31 2.16 -12.01 -6.85
N MET A 32 1.18 -12.46 -7.65
CA MET A 32 1.41 -13.20 -8.91
C MET A 32 0.98 -12.47 -10.17
N ALA A 33 0.38 -11.28 -10.06
CA ALA A 33 -0.12 -10.51 -11.21
C ALA A 33 0.93 -10.29 -12.32
N HIS A 34 2.21 -10.14 -11.97
CA HIS A 34 3.27 -9.84 -12.94
C HIS A 34 3.90 -11.05 -13.64
N TYR A 35 3.52 -12.29 -13.27
CA TYR A 35 4.14 -13.48 -13.87
C TYR A 35 3.53 -13.80 -15.24
N GLU A 36 4.36 -13.78 -16.29
CA GLU A 36 3.96 -14.05 -17.68
C GLU A 36 3.29 -15.43 -17.82
N ASN A 37 3.89 -16.47 -17.26
CA ASN A 37 3.35 -17.84 -17.34
C ASN A 37 2.01 -18.02 -16.61
N VAL A 38 1.76 -17.26 -15.53
CA VAL A 38 0.47 -17.26 -14.83
C VAL A 38 -0.60 -16.63 -15.72
N ASN A 39 -0.30 -15.46 -16.28
CA ASN A 39 -1.20 -14.77 -17.21
C ASN A 39 -1.49 -15.61 -18.46
N SER A 40 -0.46 -16.26 -19.04
CA SER A 40 -0.62 -17.14 -20.20
C SER A 40 -1.56 -18.32 -19.92
N ARG A 41 -1.47 -18.92 -18.72
CA ARG A 41 -2.39 -20.00 -18.30
C ARG A 41 -3.82 -19.51 -18.13
N ILE A 42 -4.03 -18.29 -17.65
CA ILE A 42 -5.37 -17.72 -17.48
C ILE A 42 -5.99 -17.40 -18.85
N TYR A 43 -5.24 -16.79 -19.77
CA TYR A 43 -5.69 -16.65 -21.17
C TYR A 43 -6.02 -18.01 -21.77
N ALA A 44 -5.13 -19.00 -21.65
CA ALA A 44 -5.37 -20.34 -22.18
C ALA A 44 -6.63 -21.00 -21.60
N TYR A 45 -6.93 -20.79 -20.32
CA TYR A 45 -8.16 -21.27 -19.71
C TYR A 45 -9.41 -20.71 -20.40
N PHE A 46 -9.44 -19.40 -20.70
CA PHE A 46 -10.57 -18.76 -21.37
C PHE A 46 -10.60 -19.01 -22.88
N LEU A 47 -9.46 -19.29 -23.51
CA LEU A 47 -9.35 -19.65 -24.93
C LEU A 47 -9.75 -21.10 -25.23
N ASN A 48 -9.76 -21.98 -24.23
CA ASN A 48 -10.03 -23.40 -24.43
C ASN A 48 -11.55 -23.66 -24.52
N GLU A 49 -12.00 -24.14 -25.68
CA GLU A 49 -13.41 -24.46 -25.97
C GLU A 49 -14.00 -25.53 -25.04
N GLU A 50 -13.18 -26.42 -24.47
CA GLU A 50 -13.61 -27.44 -23.52
C GLU A 50 -14.01 -26.85 -22.16
N ASN A 51 -13.48 -25.68 -21.79
CA ASN A 51 -13.86 -25.00 -20.55
C ASN A 51 -15.18 -24.25 -20.73
N TYR A 52 -15.21 -23.30 -21.69
CA TYR A 52 -16.39 -22.47 -21.98
C TYR A 52 -16.37 -22.03 -23.45
N THR A 53 -17.06 -22.77 -24.32
CA THR A 53 -17.08 -22.51 -25.77
C THR A 53 -17.46 -21.07 -26.15
N GLU A 54 -18.45 -20.48 -25.47
CA GLU A 54 -18.87 -19.09 -25.73
C GLU A 54 -17.78 -18.07 -25.37
N LEU A 55 -17.00 -18.30 -24.30
CA LEU A 55 -15.88 -17.44 -23.92
C LEU A 55 -14.67 -17.64 -24.84
N ALA A 56 -14.35 -18.89 -25.17
CA ALA A 56 -13.29 -19.21 -26.12
C ALA A 56 -13.55 -18.51 -27.47
N SER A 57 -14.77 -18.63 -27.98
CA SER A 57 -15.22 -17.93 -29.19
C SER A 57 -15.06 -16.42 -29.05
N LEU A 58 -15.48 -15.83 -27.92
CA LEU A 58 -15.37 -14.39 -27.68
C LEU A 58 -13.90 -13.91 -27.67
N PHE A 59 -13.01 -14.62 -26.99
CA PHE A 59 -11.59 -14.27 -26.90
C PHE A 59 -10.91 -14.36 -28.27
N VAL A 60 -11.14 -15.46 -28.99
CA VAL A 60 -10.56 -15.68 -30.33
C VAL A 60 -11.10 -14.68 -31.34
N ASN A 61 -12.42 -14.47 -31.40
CA ASN A 61 -13.03 -13.50 -32.30
C ASN A 61 -12.53 -12.08 -32.02
N SER A 62 -12.36 -11.72 -30.75
CA SER A 62 -11.81 -10.41 -30.37
C SER A 62 -10.36 -10.24 -30.86
N LEU A 63 -9.53 -11.29 -30.75
CA LEU A 63 -8.17 -11.27 -31.27
C LEU A 63 -8.13 -11.21 -32.80
N GLN A 64 -8.95 -12.01 -33.49
CA GLN A 64 -9.07 -12.01 -34.95
C GLN A 64 -9.50 -10.63 -35.48
N GLN A 65 -10.41 -9.94 -34.78
CA GLN A 65 -10.80 -8.58 -35.15
C GLN A 65 -9.61 -7.61 -35.06
N LEU A 66 -8.81 -7.68 -33.99
CA LEU A 66 -7.60 -6.87 -33.84
C LEU A 66 -6.56 -7.18 -34.93
N VAL A 67 -6.38 -8.45 -35.27
CA VAL A 67 -5.50 -8.88 -36.38
C VAL A 67 -5.99 -8.29 -37.71
N LYS A 68 -7.29 -8.39 -37.99
CA LYS A 68 -7.90 -7.83 -39.21
C LYS A 68 -7.75 -6.32 -39.27
N GLU A 69 -7.96 -5.61 -38.18
CA GLU A 69 -7.81 -4.15 -38.09
C GLU A 69 -6.37 -3.70 -38.33
N LYS A 70 -5.38 -4.41 -37.79
CA LYS A 70 -3.96 -4.02 -37.85
C LYS A 70 -3.23 -4.49 -39.10
N MET A 71 -3.65 -5.59 -39.71
CA MET A 71 -2.96 -6.21 -40.87
C MET A 71 -3.83 -6.45 -42.10
N SER A 72 -5.14 -6.21 -42.03
CA SER A 72 -6.07 -6.61 -43.10
C SER A 72 -6.01 -8.12 -43.42
N LYS A 73 -5.66 -8.93 -42.42
CA LYS A 73 -5.54 -10.38 -42.52
C LYS A 73 -6.70 -11.07 -41.80
N GLU A 74 -7.28 -12.08 -42.42
CA GLU A 74 -8.30 -12.92 -41.82
C GLU A 74 -7.74 -14.31 -41.56
N ILE A 75 -7.92 -14.79 -40.33
CA ILE A 75 -7.53 -16.14 -39.92
C ILE A 75 -8.78 -16.78 -39.35
N VAL A 76 -9.17 -17.92 -39.90
CA VAL A 76 -10.39 -18.63 -39.53
C VAL A 76 -10.00 -19.92 -38.82
N PHE A 77 -10.62 -20.17 -37.67
CA PHE A 77 -10.50 -21.40 -36.91
C PHE A 77 -11.82 -22.16 -36.99
N GLU A 78 -11.76 -23.47 -37.20
CA GLU A 78 -12.92 -24.34 -37.02
C GLU A 78 -12.80 -25.13 -35.71
N ARG A 79 -11.62 -25.74 -35.47
CA ARG A 79 -11.31 -26.49 -34.25
C ARG A 79 -9.83 -26.36 -33.93
N PHE A 80 -9.51 -25.79 -32.78
CA PHE A 80 -8.13 -25.55 -32.41
C PHE A 80 -7.82 -26.08 -31.01
N ALA A 81 -6.57 -26.50 -30.83
CA ALA A 81 -6.01 -26.77 -29.51
C ALA A 81 -5.31 -25.53 -28.98
N VAL A 82 -5.44 -25.28 -27.68
CA VAL A 82 -4.69 -24.23 -26.98
C VAL A 82 -3.59 -24.88 -26.16
N VAL A 83 -2.33 -24.52 -26.42
CA VAL A 83 -1.17 -25.03 -25.69
C VAL A 83 -0.41 -23.85 -25.09
N THR A 84 -0.12 -23.92 -23.80
CA THR A 84 0.83 -23.01 -23.16
C THR A 84 2.21 -23.63 -23.15
N GLU A 85 3.25 -22.80 -23.18
CA GLU A 85 4.62 -23.25 -23.00
C GLU A 85 5.03 -24.28 -24.08
N ASP A 86 4.59 -24.04 -25.32
CA ASP A 86 4.71 -24.95 -26.46
C ASP A 86 6.18 -25.03 -26.94
N LEU A 87 6.74 -26.24 -26.94
CA LEU A 87 8.16 -26.45 -27.21
C LEU A 87 8.43 -26.53 -28.72
N THR A 88 9.23 -25.58 -29.18
CA THR A 88 9.76 -25.57 -30.54
C THR A 88 10.75 -26.70 -30.77
N ARG A 89 11.11 -26.94 -32.05
CA ARG A 89 12.13 -27.94 -32.41
C ARG A 89 13.53 -27.55 -31.91
N LYS A 90 13.80 -26.27 -31.69
CA LYS A 90 15.06 -25.78 -31.08
C LYS A 90 14.98 -25.73 -29.55
N ASN A 91 13.92 -26.25 -28.94
CA ASN A 91 13.70 -26.25 -27.49
C ASN A 91 13.53 -24.84 -26.87
N ASN A 92 13.21 -23.83 -27.69
CA ASN A 92 12.58 -22.60 -27.23
C ASN A 92 11.10 -22.84 -26.94
N ARG A 93 10.45 -21.90 -26.26
CA ARG A 93 9.11 -22.09 -25.69
C ARG A 93 8.20 -20.92 -26.02
N ILE A 94 7.12 -21.20 -26.74
CA ILE A 94 6.09 -20.22 -27.08
C ILE A 94 5.08 -20.14 -25.93
N ASP A 95 4.73 -18.94 -25.47
CA ASP A 95 3.88 -18.78 -24.28
C ASP A 95 2.47 -19.34 -24.48
N ILE A 96 1.83 -19.06 -25.62
CA ILE A 96 0.52 -19.62 -26.00
C ILE A 96 0.47 -19.88 -27.51
N THR A 97 -0.05 -21.05 -27.91
CA THR A 97 -0.39 -21.35 -29.31
C THR A 97 -1.86 -21.74 -29.43
N LEU A 98 -2.52 -21.26 -30.47
CA LEU A 98 -3.80 -21.79 -30.94
C LEU A 98 -3.53 -22.49 -32.26
N ASN A 99 -3.75 -23.79 -32.31
CA ASN A 99 -3.38 -24.61 -33.47
C ASN A 99 -4.57 -25.43 -33.97
N ASP A 100 -5.05 -25.11 -35.17
CA ASP A 100 -6.00 -25.92 -35.93
C ASP A 100 -5.22 -26.71 -36.97
N ILE A 101 -4.94 -27.97 -36.59
CA ILE A 101 -4.11 -28.88 -37.38
C ILE A 101 -4.81 -29.26 -38.68
N ASP A 102 -6.14 -29.37 -38.67
CA ASP A 102 -6.93 -29.82 -39.82
C ASP A 102 -6.95 -28.76 -40.93
N ASN A 103 -6.99 -27.48 -40.55
CA ASN A 103 -6.96 -26.34 -41.47
C ASN A 103 -5.56 -25.73 -41.69
N GLU A 104 -4.53 -26.29 -41.06
CA GLU A 104 -3.17 -25.77 -41.07
C GLU A 104 -3.12 -24.28 -40.67
N THR A 105 -3.80 -23.92 -39.58
CA THR A 105 -3.97 -22.55 -39.12
C THR A 105 -3.42 -22.37 -37.70
N ALA A 106 -2.65 -21.30 -37.47
CA ALA A 106 -2.06 -21.05 -36.15
C ALA A 106 -2.03 -19.59 -35.72
N ILE A 107 -2.31 -19.33 -34.44
CA ILE A 107 -1.93 -18.08 -33.76
C ILE A 107 -0.81 -18.42 -32.78
N ILE A 108 0.28 -17.67 -32.86
CA ILE A 108 1.48 -17.80 -32.04
C ILE A 108 1.54 -16.57 -31.14
N ILE A 109 1.38 -16.72 -29.82
CA ILE A 109 1.35 -15.61 -28.88
C ILE A 109 2.59 -15.67 -27.99
N GLU A 110 3.37 -14.60 -28.01
CA GLU A 110 4.41 -14.35 -27.02
C GLU A 110 3.89 -13.31 -26.02
N ASN A 111 3.88 -13.65 -24.74
CA ASN A 111 3.36 -12.82 -23.66
C ASN A 111 4.52 -12.14 -22.94
N LYS A 112 4.48 -10.81 -22.78
CA LYS A 112 5.52 -10.05 -22.06
C LYS A 112 4.90 -9.08 -21.06
N ILE A 113 5.30 -9.23 -19.80
CA ILE A 113 4.90 -8.37 -18.68
C ILE A 113 6.19 -7.85 -18.03
N TYR A 114 6.45 -6.55 -18.18
CA TYR A 114 7.67 -5.85 -17.72
C TYR A 114 9.03 -6.36 -18.25
N HIS A 115 9.04 -7.39 -19.11
CA HIS A 115 10.26 -7.92 -19.73
C HIS A 115 10.49 -7.40 -21.15
N TYR A 116 11.76 -7.33 -21.55
CA TYR A 116 12.15 -7.00 -22.92
C TYR A 116 12.02 -8.22 -23.84
N LEU A 117 11.72 -7.97 -25.12
CA LEU A 117 11.59 -9.00 -26.14
C LEU A 117 12.97 -9.48 -26.61
N ASN A 118 13.36 -10.70 -26.22
CA ASN A 118 14.62 -11.33 -26.64
C ASN A 118 14.44 -12.75 -27.22
N ASN A 119 13.19 -13.11 -27.51
CA ASN A 119 12.81 -14.43 -28.00
C ASN A 119 13.20 -14.63 -29.48
N ASP A 120 13.49 -15.89 -29.85
CA ASP A 120 13.72 -16.28 -31.26
C ASP A 120 12.38 -16.39 -32.01
N LEU A 121 11.79 -15.25 -32.35
CA LEU A 121 10.50 -15.18 -33.05
C LEU A 121 10.53 -15.87 -34.43
N VAL A 122 11.71 -15.96 -35.06
CA VAL A 122 11.88 -16.69 -36.33
C VAL A 122 11.68 -18.18 -36.10
N ASP A 123 12.26 -18.73 -35.03
CA ASP A 123 12.02 -20.12 -34.62
C ASP A 123 10.55 -20.38 -34.29
N TYR A 124 9.90 -19.46 -33.59
CA TYR A 124 8.47 -19.58 -33.27
C TYR A 124 7.63 -19.65 -34.55
N TRP A 125 7.88 -18.74 -35.49
CA TRP A 125 7.19 -18.74 -36.79
C TRP A 125 7.39 -20.03 -37.58
N ASN A 126 8.59 -20.60 -37.53
CA ASN A 126 8.97 -21.79 -38.28
C ASN A 126 8.59 -23.09 -37.58
N HIS A 127 8.19 -23.05 -36.31
CA HIS A 127 7.67 -24.21 -35.60
C HIS A 127 6.43 -24.79 -36.31
N PHE A 128 5.56 -23.92 -36.81
CA PHE A 128 4.39 -24.28 -37.62
C PHE A 128 4.71 -24.21 -39.11
N ASN A 129 4.83 -25.38 -39.75
CA ASN A 129 5.07 -25.49 -41.20
C ASN A 129 3.78 -25.32 -42.02
N TYR A 130 3.04 -24.25 -41.74
CA TYR A 130 1.84 -23.85 -42.45
C TYR A 130 2.13 -22.68 -43.40
N LYS A 131 1.21 -22.42 -44.34
CA LYS A 131 1.31 -21.26 -45.23
C LYS A 131 1.31 -19.97 -44.40
N ASP A 132 2.13 -19.00 -44.79
CA ASP A 132 2.25 -17.74 -44.06
C ASP A 132 0.89 -17.03 -43.89
N ASP A 133 -0.02 -17.12 -44.88
CA ASP A 133 -1.37 -16.56 -44.81
C ASP A 133 -2.27 -17.23 -43.75
N ASN A 134 -1.97 -18.46 -43.35
CA ASN A 134 -2.75 -19.20 -42.35
C ASN A 134 -2.18 -19.05 -40.92
N LYS A 135 -1.12 -18.28 -40.72
CA LYS A 135 -0.55 -18.08 -39.38
C LYS A 135 -0.30 -16.62 -39.05
N ILE A 136 -0.34 -16.29 -37.77
CA ILE A 136 0.03 -14.95 -37.29
C ILE A 136 0.75 -15.05 -35.95
N GLY A 137 1.74 -14.17 -35.78
CA GLY A 137 2.38 -13.94 -34.50
C GLY A 137 1.75 -12.75 -33.78
N VAL A 138 1.56 -12.86 -32.48
CA VAL A 138 1.04 -11.80 -31.62
C VAL A 138 2.04 -11.58 -30.50
N LEU A 139 2.56 -10.37 -30.40
CA LEU A 139 3.30 -9.91 -29.24
C LEU A 139 2.28 -9.31 -28.26
N LEU A 140 1.86 -10.11 -27.29
CA LEU A 140 0.93 -9.72 -26.24
C LEU A 140 1.69 -9.05 -25.10
N THR A 141 1.60 -7.73 -25.00
CA THR A 141 2.52 -6.93 -24.16
C THR A 141 1.79 -5.84 -23.38
N LEU A 142 2.42 -5.22 -22.38
CA LEU A 142 1.83 -4.04 -21.72
C LEU A 142 1.88 -2.79 -22.61
N TYR A 143 2.93 -2.66 -23.42
CA TYR A 143 3.16 -1.57 -24.38
C TYR A 143 3.72 -2.13 -25.67
N PRO A 144 3.46 -1.54 -26.84
CA PRO A 144 4.00 -2.01 -28.11
C PRO A 144 5.53 -2.14 -28.09
N HIS A 145 6.04 -3.27 -28.59
CA HIS A 145 7.47 -3.52 -28.78
C HIS A 145 7.88 -3.35 -30.25
N ASP A 146 9.15 -3.02 -30.48
CA ASP A 146 9.72 -3.10 -31.82
C ASP A 146 9.71 -4.55 -32.31
N ILE A 147 9.19 -4.76 -33.52
CA ILE A 147 9.16 -6.07 -34.17
C ILE A 147 10.46 -6.27 -34.93
N PRO A 148 11.21 -7.37 -34.70
CA PRO A 148 12.44 -7.65 -35.44
C PRO A 148 12.20 -7.74 -36.95
N SER A 149 13.16 -7.22 -37.73
CA SER A 149 13.06 -7.11 -39.18
C SER A 149 12.83 -8.47 -39.88
N GLU A 150 13.34 -9.55 -39.30
CA GLU A 150 13.27 -10.92 -39.79
C GLU A 150 11.85 -11.50 -39.75
N VAL A 151 11.00 -10.93 -38.90
CA VAL A 151 9.59 -11.31 -38.73
C VAL A 151 8.62 -10.16 -39.00
N GLN A 152 9.10 -9.10 -39.66
CA GLN A 152 8.27 -7.99 -40.08
C GLN A 152 7.12 -8.48 -40.96
N GLY A 153 5.89 -8.05 -40.67
CA GLY A 153 4.69 -8.49 -41.38
C GLY A 153 4.22 -9.91 -41.03
N LYS A 154 4.89 -10.59 -40.09
CA LYS A 154 4.47 -11.90 -39.55
C LYS A 154 3.92 -11.79 -38.13
N PHE A 155 4.41 -10.83 -37.35
CA PHE A 155 3.94 -10.52 -36.01
C PHE A 155 3.23 -9.16 -35.95
N ILE A 156 2.32 -9.01 -34.97
CA ILE A 156 1.70 -7.73 -34.59
C ILE A 156 1.86 -7.45 -33.11
N ASN A 157 1.83 -6.16 -32.77
CA ASN A 157 1.64 -5.73 -31.39
C ASN A 157 0.15 -5.69 -31.04
N VAL A 158 -0.20 -6.44 -29.99
CA VAL A 158 -1.49 -6.34 -29.30
C VAL A 158 -1.18 -6.16 -27.82
N THR A 159 -1.62 -5.06 -27.23
CA THR A 159 -1.45 -4.89 -25.79
C THR A 159 -2.48 -5.71 -25.02
N HIS A 160 -2.19 -6.07 -23.77
CA HIS A 160 -3.16 -6.72 -22.90
C HIS A 160 -4.46 -5.91 -22.78
N SER A 161 -4.34 -4.58 -22.63
CA SER A 161 -5.49 -3.67 -22.57
C SER A 161 -6.28 -3.67 -23.89
N GLU A 162 -5.62 -3.62 -25.05
CA GLU A 162 -6.32 -3.71 -26.34
C GLU A 162 -7.17 -4.98 -26.46
N TRP A 163 -6.62 -6.14 -26.07
CA TRP A 163 -7.35 -7.39 -26.17
C TRP A 163 -8.52 -7.47 -25.17
N VAL A 164 -8.28 -7.14 -23.90
CA VAL A 164 -9.33 -7.13 -22.87
C VAL A 164 -10.44 -6.15 -23.21
N ASN A 165 -10.10 -4.92 -23.61
CA ASN A 165 -11.09 -3.92 -24.03
C ASN A 165 -11.92 -4.40 -25.22
N LYS A 166 -11.28 -5.08 -26.20
CA LYS A 166 -11.99 -5.65 -27.34
C LYS A 166 -12.98 -6.72 -26.90
N ILE A 167 -12.58 -7.63 -26.00
CA ILE A 167 -13.43 -8.66 -25.41
C ILE A 167 -14.63 -8.02 -24.70
N GLN A 168 -14.40 -7.03 -23.84
CA GLN A 168 -15.46 -6.33 -23.12
C GLN A 168 -16.42 -5.61 -24.07
N SER A 169 -15.90 -4.96 -25.12
CA SER A 169 -16.72 -4.24 -26.11
C SER A 169 -17.62 -5.16 -26.95
N ASN A 170 -17.19 -6.40 -27.17
CA ASN A 170 -17.97 -7.43 -27.87
C ASN A 170 -19.08 -8.03 -26.99
N GLY A 171 -19.10 -7.73 -25.69
CA GLY A 171 -20.13 -8.13 -24.74
C GLY A 171 -19.92 -9.54 -24.19
N LEU A 172 -19.96 -9.67 -22.86
CA LEU A 172 -19.83 -10.96 -22.20
C LEU A 172 -21.09 -11.82 -22.39
N PRO A 173 -20.97 -13.16 -22.46
CA PRO A 173 -22.12 -14.06 -22.56
C PRO A 173 -23.08 -13.89 -21.38
N SER A 174 -24.37 -13.79 -21.67
CA SER A 174 -25.42 -13.47 -20.68
C SER A 174 -25.66 -14.55 -19.61
N LYS A 175 -25.15 -15.77 -19.81
CA LYS A 175 -25.43 -16.95 -18.95
C LYS A 175 -24.17 -17.59 -18.35
N LEU A 176 -23.13 -16.79 -18.10
CA LEU A 176 -21.94 -17.32 -17.42
C LEU A 176 -22.27 -17.75 -15.98
N PRO A 177 -21.71 -18.88 -15.51
CA PRO A 177 -21.74 -19.20 -14.09
C PRO A 177 -21.09 -18.06 -13.28
N VAL A 178 -21.70 -17.66 -12.16
CA VAL A 178 -21.23 -16.56 -11.31
C VAL A 178 -19.73 -16.69 -10.97
N LYS A 179 -19.28 -17.91 -10.69
CA LYS A 179 -17.87 -18.20 -10.38
C LYS A 179 -16.93 -17.83 -11.53
N VAL A 180 -17.33 -18.12 -12.76
CA VAL A 180 -16.54 -17.84 -13.98
C VAL A 180 -16.53 -16.36 -14.27
N TYR A 181 -17.69 -15.72 -14.13
CA TYR A 181 -17.82 -14.26 -14.26
C TYR A 181 -16.90 -13.54 -13.26
N ASN A 182 -16.85 -14.02 -12.01
CA ASN A 182 -15.94 -13.46 -11.01
C ASN A 182 -14.47 -13.65 -11.40
N TYR A 183 -14.05 -14.84 -11.85
CA TYR A 183 -12.68 -15.07 -12.31
C TYR A 183 -12.29 -14.20 -13.50
N LEU A 184 -13.21 -14.00 -14.44
CA LEU A 184 -12.98 -13.18 -15.61
C LEU A 184 -12.85 -11.70 -15.24
N ASN A 185 -13.75 -11.18 -14.41
CA ASN A 185 -13.68 -9.80 -13.94
C ASN A 185 -12.43 -9.55 -13.09
N ASP A 186 -12.07 -10.50 -12.22
CA ASP A 186 -10.84 -10.43 -11.43
C ASP A 186 -9.62 -10.31 -12.34
N PHE A 187 -9.56 -11.14 -13.38
CA PHE A 187 -8.49 -11.10 -14.37
C PHE A 187 -8.47 -9.79 -15.17
N PHE A 188 -9.62 -9.26 -15.58
CA PHE A 188 -9.69 -7.95 -16.24
C PHE A 188 -9.19 -6.83 -15.35
N ASN A 189 -9.58 -6.82 -14.07
CA ASN A 189 -9.05 -5.86 -13.10
C ASN A 189 -7.53 -5.99 -12.97
N THR A 190 -6.99 -7.22 -12.94
CA THR A 190 -5.52 -7.40 -12.93
C THR A 190 -4.85 -6.81 -14.17
N ILE A 191 -5.41 -7.02 -15.36
CA ILE A 191 -4.88 -6.41 -16.59
C ILE A 191 -4.97 -4.89 -16.53
N ASP A 192 -6.07 -4.33 -16.03
CA ASP A 192 -6.24 -2.89 -15.84
C ASP A 192 -5.19 -2.34 -14.87
N ASN A 193 -4.99 -2.98 -13.71
CA ASN A 193 -3.98 -2.59 -12.72
C ASN A 193 -2.56 -2.63 -13.32
N LEU A 194 -2.21 -3.69 -14.05
CA LEU A 194 -0.90 -3.83 -14.69
C LEU A 194 -0.66 -2.73 -15.73
N THR A 195 -1.70 -2.34 -16.47
CA THR A 195 -1.58 -1.37 -17.58
C THR A 195 -1.71 0.08 -17.11
N GLN A 196 -2.47 0.34 -16.04
CA GLN A 196 -2.62 1.65 -15.40
C GLN A 196 -1.44 2.02 -14.50
N SER A 197 -0.63 1.06 -14.06
CA SER A 197 0.53 1.30 -13.17
C SER A 197 1.52 2.37 -13.67
N ASN A 198 1.57 2.64 -14.98
CA ASN A 198 2.43 3.68 -15.58
C ASN A 198 1.67 4.94 -16.04
N ILE A 199 0.38 5.06 -15.73
CA ILE A 199 -0.45 6.24 -16.02
C ILE A 199 -0.65 7.03 -14.72
N MET A 200 -0.50 8.35 -14.79
CA MET A 200 -0.76 9.24 -13.66
C MET A 200 -2.21 9.10 -13.18
N ASN A 201 -2.40 8.52 -11.98
CA ASN A 201 -3.70 8.39 -11.33
C ASN A 201 -4.24 9.76 -10.85
N GLU A 202 -5.50 9.80 -10.43
CA GLU A 202 -6.16 11.05 -10.03
C GLU A 202 -5.48 11.73 -8.83
N GLN A 203 -4.91 10.95 -7.90
CA GLN A 203 -4.19 11.49 -6.74
C GLN A 203 -2.87 12.17 -7.15
N ALA A 204 -2.09 11.53 -8.01
CA ALA A 204 -0.87 12.10 -8.55
C ALA A 204 -1.20 13.34 -9.38
N ARG A 205 -2.24 13.30 -10.21
CA ARG A 205 -2.72 14.45 -10.98
C ARG A 205 -3.11 15.61 -10.07
N PHE A 206 -3.94 15.36 -9.06
CA PHE A 206 -4.35 16.36 -8.07
C PHE A 206 -3.14 17.02 -7.40
N TYR A 207 -2.15 16.23 -6.97
CA TYR A 207 -0.93 16.75 -6.38
C TYR A 207 -0.19 17.69 -7.34
N PHE A 208 0.01 17.32 -8.60
CA PHE A 208 0.74 18.16 -9.55
C PHE A 208 -0.05 19.42 -9.94
N ASP A 209 -1.36 19.31 -10.11
CA ASP A 209 -2.26 20.43 -10.44
C ASP A 209 -2.39 21.45 -9.28
N HIS A 210 -2.15 21.01 -8.04
CA HIS A 210 -2.31 21.83 -6.83
C HIS A 210 -1.07 21.86 -5.93
N SER A 211 0.11 21.59 -6.50
CA SER A 211 1.35 21.33 -5.75
C SER A 211 1.72 22.43 -4.75
N THR A 212 1.58 23.71 -5.13
CA THR A 212 1.85 24.84 -4.21
C THR A 212 0.97 24.78 -2.96
N LYS A 213 -0.33 24.52 -3.12
CA LYS A 213 -1.29 24.46 -2.01
C LYS A 213 -1.04 23.24 -1.13
N VAL A 214 -0.78 22.07 -1.73
CA VAL A 214 -0.44 20.85 -0.98
C VAL A 214 0.86 21.04 -0.18
N GLN A 215 1.87 21.68 -0.78
CA GLN A 215 3.11 21.99 -0.07
C GLN A 215 2.90 23.02 1.05
N LEU A 216 2.00 23.97 0.89
CA LEU A 216 1.61 24.89 1.96
C LEU A 216 0.95 24.14 3.13
N ALA A 217 -0.02 23.25 2.86
CA ALA A 217 -0.63 22.40 3.89
C ALA A 217 0.40 21.53 4.62
N LYS A 218 1.35 20.94 3.88
CA LYS A 218 2.47 20.18 4.46
C LYS A 218 3.34 21.04 5.38
N LYS A 219 3.59 22.31 5.03
CA LYS A 219 4.30 23.25 5.90
C LYS A 219 3.49 23.56 7.16
N THR A 220 2.19 23.80 7.06
CA THR A 220 1.31 24.04 8.22
C THR A 220 1.32 22.84 9.17
N TYR A 221 1.28 21.61 8.64
CA TYR A 221 1.43 20.38 9.43
C TYR A 221 2.78 20.33 10.16
N ALA A 222 3.87 20.67 9.48
CA ALA A 222 5.20 20.73 10.09
C ALA A 222 5.30 21.80 11.20
N GLU A 223 4.63 22.94 11.05
CA GLU A 223 4.56 23.96 12.10
C GLU A 223 3.77 23.47 13.33
N ALA A 224 2.69 22.70 13.14
CA ALA A 224 1.97 22.08 14.25
C ALA A 224 2.86 21.09 15.04
N ILE A 225 3.65 20.26 14.35
CA ILE A 225 4.63 19.38 15.00
C ILE A 225 5.66 20.19 15.78
N LYS A 226 6.27 21.22 15.17
CA LYS A 226 7.25 22.08 15.85
C LYS A 226 6.68 22.73 17.11
N PHE A 227 5.43 23.20 17.06
CA PHE A 227 4.74 23.73 18.22
C PHE A 227 4.66 22.68 19.32
N ILE A 228 4.11 21.49 19.03
CA ILE A 228 3.99 20.40 20.03
C ILE A 228 5.36 20.02 20.60
N GLU A 229 6.38 19.83 19.76
CA GLU A 229 7.74 19.49 20.21
C GLU A 229 8.35 20.57 21.12
N SER A 230 8.08 21.85 20.84
CA SER A 230 8.51 22.94 21.71
C SER A 230 7.84 22.89 23.09
N GLN A 231 6.54 22.57 23.12
CA GLN A 231 5.77 22.41 24.36
C GLN A 231 6.27 21.20 25.17
N ILE A 232 6.56 20.07 24.52
CA ILE A 232 7.15 18.88 25.15
C ILE A 232 8.55 19.18 25.71
N SER A 233 9.36 19.95 24.98
CA SER A 233 10.68 20.39 25.45
C SER A 233 10.56 21.28 26.69
N GLN A 234 9.55 22.16 26.73
CA GLN A 234 9.25 22.96 27.92
C GLN A 234 8.82 22.10 29.11
N ILE A 235 7.95 21.11 28.91
CA ILE A 235 7.54 20.15 29.95
C ILE A 235 8.79 19.45 30.52
N ALA A 236 9.61 18.86 29.65
CA ALA A 236 10.83 18.16 30.03
C ALA A 236 11.78 19.07 30.82
N SER A 237 12.04 20.29 30.33
CA SER A 237 12.91 21.25 31.02
C SER A 237 12.36 21.64 32.39
N THR A 238 11.04 21.79 32.52
CA THR A 238 10.37 22.19 33.78
C THR A 238 10.52 21.11 34.84
N ILE A 239 10.38 19.83 34.46
CA ILE A 239 10.57 18.69 35.38
C ILE A 239 12.06 18.27 35.51
N GLY A 240 12.97 19.02 34.90
CA GLY A 240 14.41 18.78 34.97
C GLY A 240 14.91 17.58 34.14
N TRP A 241 14.16 17.15 33.14
CA TRP A 241 14.38 15.97 32.30
C TRP A 241 14.67 16.37 30.83
N GLN A 242 14.83 15.40 29.93
CA GLN A 242 15.16 15.60 28.51
C GLN A 242 14.21 14.82 27.59
N VAL A 243 13.99 15.37 26.39
CA VAL A 243 13.12 14.75 25.37
C VAL A 243 13.93 13.77 24.52
N HIS A 244 13.36 12.59 24.28
CA HIS A 244 13.89 11.56 23.40
C HIS A 244 12.80 11.04 22.46
N GLY A 245 13.19 10.54 21.29
CA GLY A 245 12.29 9.97 20.28
C GLY A 245 12.45 10.62 18.90
N LYS A 246 12.31 9.81 17.85
CA LYS A 246 12.47 10.23 16.44
C LYS A 246 11.16 10.34 15.68
N TYR A 247 10.06 9.88 16.27
CA TYR A 247 8.76 9.83 15.61
C TYR A 247 7.96 11.09 15.92
N ASP A 248 7.07 11.45 15.01
CA ASP A 248 6.28 12.69 15.09
C ASP A 248 4.98 12.49 15.86
N ASP A 249 4.71 11.31 16.40
CA ASP A 249 3.43 10.92 17.00
C ASP A 249 3.51 10.64 18.52
N TRP A 250 4.73 10.55 19.06
CA TRP A 250 5.02 10.49 20.50
C TRP A 250 6.45 10.94 20.81
N LYS A 251 6.68 11.34 22.07
CA LYS A 251 8.02 11.58 22.62
C LYS A 251 8.13 11.00 24.03
N ASN A 252 9.33 10.53 24.35
CA ASN A 252 9.69 10.14 25.70
C ASN A 252 10.35 11.32 26.42
N ILE A 253 10.17 11.39 27.73
CA ILE A 253 10.81 12.36 28.61
C ILE A 253 11.57 11.57 29.68
N TRP A 254 12.90 11.59 29.62
CA TRP A 254 13.81 10.80 30.47
C TRP A 254 14.62 11.70 31.39
N ASP A 255 15.14 11.15 32.49
CA ASP A 255 16.09 11.90 33.32
C ASP A 255 17.30 12.37 32.50
N LYS A 256 17.87 13.54 32.84
CA LYS A 256 19.02 14.14 32.14
C LYS A 256 20.23 13.23 31.96
N THR A 257 20.38 12.25 32.85
CA THR A 257 21.51 11.33 32.83
C THR A 257 21.18 10.00 32.15
N ASN A 258 19.93 9.82 31.71
CA ASN A 258 19.41 8.59 31.10
C ASN A 258 19.74 7.34 31.95
N ASN A 259 19.65 7.50 33.28
CA ASN A 259 19.99 6.48 34.27
C ASN A 259 18.75 5.86 34.91
N LEU A 260 17.55 6.39 34.63
CA LEU A 260 16.28 5.81 35.04
C LEU A 260 15.69 5.07 33.85
N ASN A 261 15.27 3.84 34.08
CA ASN A 261 14.42 3.09 33.16
C ASN A 261 12.92 3.28 33.46
N THR A 262 12.57 4.21 34.34
CA THR A 262 11.21 4.66 34.62
C THR A 262 11.08 6.09 34.13
N PHE A 263 10.22 6.34 33.13
CA PHE A 263 10.14 7.63 32.45
C PHE A 263 8.72 7.94 31.95
N TYR A 264 8.50 9.15 31.43
CA TYR A 264 7.21 9.52 30.84
C TYR A 264 7.22 9.35 29.31
N THR A 265 6.10 8.92 28.76
CA THR A 265 5.81 9.03 27.32
C THR A 265 4.57 9.89 27.12
N LEU A 266 4.69 10.85 26.20
CA LEU A 266 3.57 11.64 25.71
C LEU A 266 3.21 11.14 24.32
N TRP A 267 2.05 10.50 24.19
CA TRP A 267 1.49 10.10 22.90
C TRP A 267 0.44 11.12 22.47
N TYR A 268 0.74 11.83 21.39
CA TYR A 268 -0.04 12.97 20.90
C TYR A 268 -0.47 12.81 19.44
N LYS A 269 -0.34 11.61 18.88
CA LYS A 269 -0.90 11.25 17.57
C LYS A 269 -2.34 11.73 17.36
N PRO A 270 -3.27 11.59 18.33
CA PRO A 270 -4.63 12.04 18.13
C PRO A 270 -4.74 13.54 17.79
N LEU A 271 -3.87 14.40 18.36
CA LEU A 271 -3.82 15.83 18.00
C LEU A 271 -3.54 16.05 16.51
N LEU A 272 -2.64 15.25 15.95
CA LEU A 272 -2.27 15.32 14.53
C LEU A 272 -3.36 14.76 13.61
N ASP A 273 -4.19 13.85 14.12
CA ASP A 273 -5.34 13.28 13.43
C ASP A 273 -6.61 14.15 13.60
N GLY A 274 -6.50 15.31 14.27
CA GLY A 274 -7.60 16.26 14.46
C GLY A 274 -8.46 16.04 15.71
N GLU A 275 -8.07 15.10 16.57
CA GLU A 275 -8.71 14.86 17.86
C GLU A 275 -7.97 15.62 18.97
N LEU A 276 -8.66 16.46 19.74
CA LEU A 276 -8.06 17.21 20.85
C LEU A 276 -7.80 16.31 22.07
N LYS A 277 -6.90 15.34 21.92
CA LYS A 277 -6.55 14.36 22.94
C LYS A 277 -5.04 14.15 23.05
N ILE A 278 -4.58 13.92 24.27
CA ILE A 278 -3.21 13.48 24.57
C ILE A 278 -3.23 12.36 25.61
N THR A 279 -2.29 11.44 25.50
CA THR A 279 -2.10 10.39 26.50
C THR A 279 -0.76 10.59 27.20
N ILE A 280 -0.80 10.58 28.53
CA ILE A 280 0.38 10.58 29.39
C ILE A 280 0.57 9.17 29.91
N ILE A 281 1.80 8.65 29.81
CA ILE A 281 2.14 7.28 30.17
C ILE A 281 3.35 7.30 31.10
N ILE A 282 3.33 6.50 32.16
CA ILE A 282 4.54 6.08 32.86
C ILE A 282 5.00 4.79 32.20
N GLU A 283 6.19 4.81 31.61
CA GLU A 283 6.81 3.65 30.99
C GLU A 283 7.92 3.08 31.87
N LEU A 284 8.03 1.75 31.85
CA LEU A 284 9.14 1.02 32.45
C LEU A 284 9.93 0.31 31.34
N HIS A 285 11.25 0.36 31.42
CA HIS A 285 12.17 -0.22 30.46
C HIS A 285 13.15 -1.18 31.13
N ALA A 286 13.69 -2.13 30.37
CA ALA A 286 14.71 -3.08 30.82
C ALA A 286 14.40 -3.70 32.20
N ASP A 287 15.30 -3.51 33.18
CA ASP A 287 15.21 -4.15 34.49
C ASP A 287 14.03 -3.66 35.35
N ASP A 288 13.49 -2.47 35.08
CA ASP A 288 12.34 -1.95 35.83
C ASP A 288 11.04 -2.70 35.50
N ILE A 289 10.97 -3.37 34.34
CA ILE A 289 9.83 -4.24 33.97
C ILE A 289 9.67 -5.39 34.97
N GLN A 290 10.79 -5.94 35.45
CA GLN A 290 10.77 -7.08 36.38
C GLN A 290 10.25 -6.70 37.77
N LYS A 291 10.23 -5.40 38.10
CA LYS A 291 9.81 -4.86 39.39
C LYS A 291 8.32 -4.53 39.46
N ILE A 292 7.57 -4.71 38.36
CA ILE A 292 6.12 -4.45 38.33
C ILE A 292 5.36 -5.15 39.48
N PRO A 293 5.60 -6.44 39.80
CA PRO A 293 4.86 -7.11 40.87
C PRO A 293 5.09 -6.50 42.26
N GLU A 294 6.30 -6.03 42.54
CA GLU A 294 6.62 -5.30 43.77
C GLU A 294 6.03 -3.89 43.76
N LEU A 295 6.18 -3.18 42.65
CA LEU A 295 5.69 -1.82 42.48
C LEU A 295 4.16 -1.74 42.62
N ASP A 296 3.44 -2.70 42.05
CA ASP A 296 1.98 -2.84 42.22
C ASP A 296 1.57 -3.02 43.68
N LYS A 297 2.38 -3.73 44.49
CA LYS A 297 2.10 -3.90 45.93
C LYS A 297 2.34 -2.62 46.71
N VAL A 298 3.36 -1.86 46.35
CA VAL A 298 3.70 -0.58 47.00
C VAL A 298 2.65 0.48 46.68
N LEU A 299 2.18 0.53 45.42
CA LEU A 299 1.21 1.50 44.95
C LEU A 299 -0.25 1.10 45.21
N LYS A 300 -0.51 -0.08 45.77
CA LYS A 300 -1.88 -0.63 45.90
C LYS A 300 -2.86 0.31 46.63
N ASP A 301 -2.39 1.08 47.61
CA ASP A 301 -3.22 1.99 48.41
C ASP A 301 -3.10 3.46 47.95
N ASN A 302 -2.35 3.72 46.87
CA ASN A 302 -2.19 5.06 46.31
C ASN A 302 -3.42 5.45 45.50
N GLU A 303 -4.08 6.55 45.87
CA GLU A 303 -5.35 6.98 45.24
C GLU A 303 -5.19 7.29 43.75
N ASN A 304 -4.09 7.95 43.36
CA ASN A 304 -3.82 8.31 41.96
C ASN A 304 -3.55 7.08 41.11
N PHE A 305 -2.76 6.14 41.62
CA PHE A 305 -2.50 4.87 40.95
C PHE A 305 -3.79 4.09 40.62
N GLN A 306 -4.77 4.10 41.53
CA GLN A 306 -6.04 3.41 41.31
C GLN A 306 -6.93 4.07 40.25
N LYS A 307 -6.74 5.36 39.96
CA LYS A 307 -7.47 6.09 38.91
C LYS A 307 -6.86 5.87 37.52
N LEU A 308 -5.57 5.60 37.46
CA LEU A 308 -4.85 5.39 36.20
C LEU A 308 -5.19 4.03 35.58
N LYS A 309 -5.23 3.99 34.26
CA LYS A 309 -5.44 2.75 33.52
C LYS A 309 -4.12 2.00 33.43
N LYS A 310 -4.14 0.69 33.68
CA LYS A 310 -2.99 -0.18 33.39
C LYS A 310 -3.00 -0.58 31.92
N HIS A 311 -1.82 -0.61 31.30
CA HIS A 311 -1.66 -1.17 29.96
C HIS A 311 -0.68 -2.34 30.01
N GLY A 312 -0.89 -3.34 29.16
CA GLY A 312 -0.01 -4.52 29.05
C GLY A 312 1.22 -4.26 28.20
N SER A 313 2.12 -5.24 28.11
CA SER A 313 3.40 -5.14 27.38
C SER A 313 3.24 -4.67 25.95
N SER A 314 3.99 -3.63 25.61
CA SER A 314 4.18 -3.12 24.24
C SER A 314 5.28 -3.88 23.50
N ASN A 315 6.34 -4.36 24.18
CA ASN A 315 7.24 -5.45 23.76
C ASN A 315 8.17 -5.94 24.90
N LYS A 316 9.25 -6.67 24.59
CA LYS A 316 10.20 -7.24 25.58
C LYS A 316 11.15 -6.22 26.25
N TYR A 317 11.19 -4.97 25.77
CA TYR A 317 12.13 -3.95 26.21
C TYR A 317 11.46 -2.81 26.97
N PHE A 318 10.19 -2.52 26.69
CA PHE A 318 9.42 -1.51 27.40
C PHE A 318 7.97 -1.96 27.63
N THR A 319 7.35 -1.38 28.65
CA THR A 319 5.94 -1.59 28.99
C THR A 319 5.31 -0.27 29.39
N HIS A 320 4.12 0.01 28.85
CA HIS A 320 3.27 1.11 29.29
C HIS A 320 2.67 0.72 30.64
N TYR A 321 3.29 1.12 31.75
CA TYR A 321 2.89 0.63 33.07
C TYR A 321 1.51 1.13 33.47
N VAL A 322 1.36 2.46 33.49
CA VAL A 322 0.09 3.14 33.72
C VAL A 322 -0.05 4.33 32.79
N TYR A 323 -1.28 4.66 32.43
CA TYR A 323 -1.58 5.78 31.54
C TYR A 323 -2.93 6.41 31.84
N GLN A 324 -3.12 7.61 31.30
CA GLN A 324 -4.42 8.27 31.22
C GLN A 324 -4.50 9.10 29.95
N GLU A 325 -5.66 9.04 29.30
CA GLU A 325 -5.99 9.86 28.13
C GLU A 325 -6.81 11.07 28.57
N TYR A 326 -6.46 12.24 28.05
CA TYR A 326 -7.10 13.50 28.35
C TYR A 326 -7.66 14.12 27.08
N THR A 327 -8.93 14.49 27.11
CA THR A 327 -9.51 15.41 26.12
C THR A 327 -9.27 16.85 26.57
N MET A 328 -8.96 17.73 25.63
CA MET A 328 -8.62 19.12 25.90
C MET A 328 -9.38 20.07 24.96
N THR A 329 -9.36 21.36 25.29
CA THR A 329 -9.87 22.42 24.42
C THR A 329 -8.74 23.00 23.54
N ILE A 330 -9.08 23.82 22.54
CA ILE A 330 -8.07 24.58 21.79
C ILE A 330 -7.28 25.52 22.71
N SER A 331 -7.94 26.13 23.69
CA SER A 331 -7.26 27.00 24.66
C SER A 331 -6.26 26.23 25.53
N ASP A 332 -6.54 24.97 25.86
CA ASP A 332 -5.58 24.10 26.54
C ASP A 332 -4.40 23.76 25.61
N LEU A 333 -4.66 23.48 24.33
CA LEU A 333 -3.64 23.18 23.33
C LEU A 333 -2.69 24.37 23.08
N GLU A 334 -3.22 25.60 23.05
CA GLU A 334 -2.42 26.84 22.95
C GLU A 334 -1.35 26.94 24.05
N ASN A 335 -1.57 26.28 25.19
CA ASN A 335 -0.59 26.15 26.27
C ASN A 335 -0.49 24.68 26.74
N LEU A 336 -0.19 23.79 25.78
CA LEU A 336 -0.10 22.35 26.01
C LEU A 336 0.85 22.03 27.17
N ALA A 337 1.98 22.75 27.30
CA ALA A 337 2.93 22.52 28.38
C ALA A 337 2.29 22.68 29.75
N LYS A 338 1.56 23.78 29.98
CA LYS A 338 0.86 24.02 31.25
C LYS A 338 -0.21 22.97 31.52
N PHE A 339 -1.00 22.62 30.51
CA PHE A 339 -2.04 21.60 30.63
C PHE A 339 -1.44 20.25 31.05
N VAL A 340 -0.40 19.79 30.36
CA VAL A 340 0.25 18.50 30.65
C VAL A 340 0.95 18.51 32.01
N LEU A 341 1.65 19.59 32.36
CA LEU A 341 2.30 19.70 33.68
C LEU A 341 1.29 19.62 34.82
N HIS A 342 0.15 20.30 34.69
CA HIS A 342 -0.94 20.22 35.66
C HIS A 342 -1.48 18.79 35.79
N ARG A 343 -1.67 18.05 34.68
CA ARG A 343 -2.07 16.64 34.72
C ARG A 343 -1.00 15.72 35.30
N ILE A 344 0.28 15.99 35.03
CA ILE A 344 1.38 15.26 35.66
C ILE A 344 1.32 15.45 37.17
N GLU A 345 1.22 16.70 37.65
CA GLU A 345 1.14 17.04 39.07
C GLU A 345 -0.06 16.38 39.75
N GLU A 346 -1.26 16.50 39.15
CA GLU A 346 -2.49 15.96 39.73
C GLU A 346 -2.53 14.43 39.76
N ASP A 347 -2.18 13.77 38.65
CA ASP A 347 -2.52 12.36 38.43
C ASP A 347 -1.30 11.41 38.46
N PHE A 348 -0.09 11.88 38.14
CA PHE A 348 1.06 11.00 37.92
C PHE A 348 2.24 11.22 38.85
N GLU A 349 2.39 12.40 39.43
CA GLU A 349 3.60 12.80 40.14
C GLU A 349 3.90 11.89 41.33
N ASP A 350 2.89 11.62 42.15
CA ASP A 350 3.02 10.76 43.33
C ASP A 350 3.35 9.31 42.93
N VAL A 351 2.70 8.80 41.88
CA VAL A 351 2.95 7.47 41.33
C VAL A 351 4.39 7.35 40.81
N MET A 352 4.86 8.37 40.08
CA MET A 352 6.22 8.43 39.55
C MET A 352 7.27 8.52 40.67
N LYS A 353 7.04 9.35 41.69
CA LYS A 353 7.92 9.46 42.87
C LYS A 353 8.11 8.12 43.55
N ILE A 354 6.99 7.43 43.84
CA ILE A 354 7.02 6.11 44.50
C ILE A 354 7.74 5.09 43.60
N ALA A 355 7.46 5.09 42.29
CA ALA A 355 8.11 4.18 41.35
C ALA A 355 9.63 4.39 41.29
N ILE A 356 10.10 5.63 41.18
CA ILE A 356 11.53 5.94 41.16
C ILE A 356 12.19 5.58 42.50
N GLN A 357 11.59 5.96 43.63
CA GLN A 357 12.14 5.65 44.96
C GLN A 357 12.24 4.15 45.21
N HIS A 358 11.23 3.38 44.75
CA HIS A 358 11.23 1.93 44.83
C HIS A 358 12.31 1.31 43.94
N ASN A 359 12.38 1.74 42.68
CA ASN A 359 13.28 1.15 41.68
C ASN A 359 14.75 1.56 41.88
N TYR A 360 15.00 2.73 42.48
CA TYR A 360 16.31 3.35 42.67
C TYR A 360 16.46 3.95 44.09
N PRO A 361 16.61 3.11 45.14
CA PRO A 361 16.73 3.58 46.51
C PRO A 361 17.88 4.58 46.68
N GLY A 362 17.62 5.74 47.29
CA GLY A 362 18.61 6.80 47.52
C GLY A 362 18.77 7.82 46.39
N LYS A 363 18.04 7.68 45.27
CA LYS A 363 17.85 8.80 44.34
C LYS A 363 16.71 9.68 44.84
N GLU A 364 17.03 10.90 45.27
CA GLU A 364 16.02 11.93 45.47
C GLU A 364 15.55 12.45 44.11
N VAL A 365 14.23 12.48 43.91
CA VAL A 365 13.64 13.16 42.74
C VAL A 365 13.63 14.66 43.08
N GLU A 366 14.74 15.34 42.83
CA GLU A 366 14.96 16.77 43.18
C GLU A 366 13.90 17.75 42.60
N TYR A 367 13.05 17.33 41.66
CA TYR A 367 12.38 18.24 40.71
C TYR A 367 10.87 18.36 40.78
N LEU A 368 10.21 17.95 41.86
CA LEU A 368 8.75 17.88 41.88
C LEU A 368 8.12 18.79 42.95
N THR A 369 8.65 20.01 43.10
CA THR A 369 7.93 21.11 43.76
C THR A 369 7.92 22.28 42.80
N TYR A 370 6.81 22.47 42.08
CA TYR A 370 6.65 23.56 41.14
C TYR A 370 6.35 24.86 41.89
N ASN A 371 7.13 25.92 41.64
CA ASN A 371 6.63 27.28 41.87
C ASN A 371 5.86 27.65 40.60
N VAL A 372 4.53 27.44 40.61
CA VAL A 372 3.61 27.81 39.52
C VAL A 372 3.59 29.31 39.28
#